data_AF-A0A840W4S1-F1
#
_entry.id   AF-A0A840W4S1-F1
#
_cell.length_a   1.000
_cell.length_b   1.000
_cell.length_c   1.000
_cell.angle_alpha   90.00
_cell.angle_beta   90.00
_cell.angle_gamma   90.00
#
_symmetry.space_group_name_H-M   'P 1'
#
loop_
_entity.id
_entity.type
_entity.pdbx_description
1 polymer ?
#
loop_
_entity_poly.entity_id
_entity_poly.type
_entity_poly.pdbx_seq_one_letter_code
_entity_poly.pdbx_strand_id
1 'polypeptide(L)'
;MSAQAPASLLVRPSSGVVMHSLIEANPAVPISYEPDLPELFRRSLRVCRELERAVTVAELAARMGHSPAVVGVVVTELADADLVRVVRAPAWAERLRVWATLTRPVPVAVSVIKTLIVSTRQDHTHSALTRLSGDGPWCLQESPRIEVATTRLAPDLDMLALGISGLGGASPVWWDVCREAFGAVVVSQDSGWELAATRESLLVLREAGVPVVVLVQETDEGEVGTDVVRACLGLSQRVPVVIGDVHGRGACEALMDLCSALMSGGGR
;
A
#
# COMPACT_ATOMS: atom_id res chain seq x y z
N MET A 1 -2.90 -23.22 -24.44
CA MET A 1 -2.66 -22.63 -23.11
C MET A 1 -3.01 -21.16 -23.19
N SER A 2 -4.19 -20.76 -22.72
CA SER A 2 -4.59 -19.35 -22.75
C SER A 2 -3.88 -18.59 -21.65
N ALA A 3 -3.07 -17.60 -22.02
CA ALA A 3 -2.61 -16.57 -21.10
C ALA A 3 -3.85 -15.80 -20.63
N GLN A 4 -4.35 -16.10 -19.43
CA GLN A 4 -5.32 -15.25 -18.75
C GLN A 4 -4.62 -13.91 -18.50
N ALA A 5 -5.15 -12.85 -19.09
CA ALA A 5 -4.75 -11.49 -18.75
C ALA A 5 -4.88 -11.30 -17.22
N PRO A 6 -3.95 -10.60 -16.55
CA PRO A 6 -4.05 -10.34 -15.13
C PRO A 6 -5.41 -9.70 -14.84
N ALA A 7 -6.13 -10.25 -13.86
CA ALA A 7 -7.42 -9.72 -13.46
C ALA A 7 -7.23 -8.25 -13.05
N SER A 8 -7.98 -7.34 -13.67
CA SER A 8 -7.86 -5.91 -13.36
C SER A 8 -7.96 -5.69 -11.85
N LEU A 9 -7.06 -4.88 -11.29
CA LEU A 9 -7.14 -4.43 -9.91
C LEU A 9 -8.22 -3.34 -9.74
N LEU A 10 -8.88 -2.92 -10.83
CA LEU A 10 -9.82 -1.81 -10.84
C LEU A 10 -11.24 -2.21 -10.51
N VAL A 11 -11.74 -1.59 -9.46
CA VAL A 11 -13.17 -1.27 -9.31
C VAL A 11 -13.49 -0.12 -10.28
N ARG A 12 -14.60 -0.21 -11.02
CA ARG A 12 -14.97 0.81 -12.02
C ARG A 12 -15.26 2.17 -11.34
N PRO A 13 -14.96 3.31 -12.00
CA PRO A 13 -15.15 4.66 -11.43
C PRO A 13 -16.59 5.01 -11.03
N SER A 14 -17.59 4.30 -11.56
CA SER A 14 -19.00 4.61 -11.31
C SER A 14 -19.48 4.28 -9.89
N SER A 15 -18.72 3.52 -9.09
CA SER A 15 -19.10 3.17 -7.71
C SER A 15 -18.41 3.97 -6.61
N GLY A 16 -17.37 4.74 -6.92
CA GLY A 16 -16.62 5.52 -5.92
C GLY A 16 -15.86 4.69 -4.85
N VAL A 17 -15.81 3.36 -4.98
CA VAL A 17 -15.07 2.44 -4.11
C VAL A 17 -13.75 2.08 -4.77
N VAL A 18 -12.63 2.26 -4.07
CA VAL A 18 -11.26 2.00 -4.55
C VAL A 18 -10.53 1.05 -3.59
N MET A 19 -9.37 0.52 -3.98
CA MET A 19 -8.64 -0.51 -3.20
C MET A 19 -8.36 -0.13 -1.74
N HIS A 20 -8.21 1.15 -1.44
CA HIS A 20 -7.92 1.66 -0.10
C HIS A 20 -9.14 2.28 0.60
N SER A 21 -10.35 2.19 0.01
CA SER A 21 -11.59 2.56 0.69
C SER A 21 -11.79 1.70 1.92
N LEU A 22 -12.10 2.34 3.06
CA LEU A 22 -12.46 1.67 4.30
C LEU A 22 -13.91 1.24 4.28
N ILE A 23 -14.14 0.01 4.71
CA ILE A 23 -15.44 -0.65 4.76
C ILE A 23 -15.59 -1.25 6.15
N GLU A 24 -16.73 -1.00 6.78
CA GLU A 24 -17.12 -1.68 8.02
C GLU A 24 -18.53 -2.24 7.87
N ALA A 25 -18.82 -3.33 8.60
CA ALA A 25 -20.20 -3.81 8.72
C ALA A 25 -21.06 -2.71 9.35
N ASN A 26 -22.26 -2.47 8.82
CA ASN A 26 -23.12 -1.42 9.36
C ASN A 26 -23.55 -1.79 10.80
N PRO A 27 -23.16 -1.02 11.82
CA PRO A 27 -23.47 -1.35 13.22
C PRO A 27 -24.98 -1.29 13.53
N ALA A 28 -25.76 -0.63 12.68
CA ALA A 28 -27.22 -0.60 12.81
C ALA A 28 -27.90 -1.92 12.38
N VAL A 29 -27.19 -2.80 11.67
CA VAL A 29 -27.70 -4.09 11.21
C VAL A 29 -27.28 -5.19 12.19
N PRO A 30 -28.22 -5.88 12.87
CA PRO A 30 -27.89 -6.95 13.81
C PRO A 30 -27.06 -8.08 13.17
N ILE A 31 -26.12 -8.66 13.92
CA ILE A 31 -25.31 -9.80 13.46
C ILE A 31 -26.18 -11.00 13.08
N SER A 32 -27.31 -11.18 13.78
CA SER A 32 -28.29 -12.25 13.52
C SER A 32 -29.09 -12.06 12.23
N TYR A 33 -29.02 -10.89 11.58
CA TYR A 33 -29.68 -10.68 10.29
C TYR A 33 -28.88 -11.35 9.17
N GLU A 34 -29.48 -12.35 8.54
CA GLU A 34 -28.95 -13.09 7.40
C GLU A 34 -29.73 -12.75 6.12
N PRO A 35 -29.27 -11.79 5.32
CA PRO A 35 -29.92 -11.45 4.06
C PRO A 35 -29.72 -12.57 3.03
N ASP A 36 -30.74 -12.79 2.20
CA ASP A 36 -30.67 -13.71 1.06
C ASP A 36 -29.81 -13.08 -0.04
N LEU A 37 -28.52 -13.41 -0.03
CA LEU A 37 -27.52 -12.87 -0.95
C LEU A 37 -26.72 -14.00 -1.61
N PRO A 38 -26.11 -13.74 -2.78
CA PRO A 38 -25.13 -14.66 -3.37
C PRO A 38 -24.01 -15.00 -2.39
N GLU A 39 -23.46 -16.22 -2.50
CA GLU A 39 -22.46 -16.75 -1.55
C GLU A 39 -21.26 -15.80 -1.34
N LEU A 40 -20.76 -15.18 -2.42
CA LEU A 40 -19.66 -14.24 -2.35
C LEU A 40 -19.98 -13.02 -1.47
N PHE A 41 -21.21 -12.50 -1.56
CA PHE A 41 -21.67 -11.33 -0.80
C PHE A 41 -21.87 -11.69 0.67
N ARG A 42 -22.47 -12.85 0.95
CA ARG A 42 -22.61 -13.38 2.32
C ARG A 42 -21.25 -13.58 2.97
N ARG A 43 -20.29 -14.15 2.23
CA ARG A 43 -18.93 -14.39 2.73
C ARG A 43 -18.18 -13.07 2.98
N SER A 44 -18.28 -12.09 2.07
CA SER A 44 -17.69 -10.75 2.28
C SER A 44 -18.29 -10.05 3.51
N LEU A 45 -19.62 -10.06 3.66
CA LEU A 45 -20.30 -9.48 4.82
C LEU A 45 -19.88 -10.18 6.13
N ARG A 46 -19.77 -11.50 6.11
CA ARG A 46 -19.31 -12.29 7.27
C ARG A 46 -17.90 -11.89 7.69
N VAL A 47 -16.96 -11.81 6.75
CA VAL A 47 -15.59 -11.36 7.04
C VAL A 47 -15.58 -9.94 7.63
N CYS A 48 -16.37 -9.01 7.09
CA CYS A 48 -16.49 -7.66 7.65
C CYS A 48 -17.05 -7.66 9.09
N ARG A 49 -18.00 -8.54 9.41
CA ARG A 49 -18.56 -8.69 10.77
C ARG A 49 -17.56 -9.32 11.74
N GLU A 50 -16.87 -10.38 11.33
CA GLU A 50 -15.90 -11.11 12.16
C GLU A 50 -14.67 -10.26 12.53
N LEU A 51 -14.30 -9.29 11.68
CA LEU A 51 -13.13 -8.45 11.93
C LEU A 51 -13.38 -7.34 12.96
N GLU A 52 -14.64 -7.01 13.27
CA GLU A 52 -15.04 -6.00 14.26
C GLU A 52 -14.33 -4.62 14.09
N ARG A 53 -13.82 -4.33 12.88
CA ARG A 53 -13.16 -3.07 12.51
C ARG A 53 -13.36 -2.76 11.04
N ALA A 54 -13.13 -1.50 10.67
CA ALA A 54 -13.02 -1.11 9.28
C ALA A 54 -11.81 -1.80 8.60
N VAL A 55 -12.02 -2.23 7.36
CA VAL A 55 -11.03 -2.94 6.53
C VAL A 55 -10.98 -2.30 5.15
N THR A 56 -9.83 -2.36 4.49
CA THR A 56 -9.71 -1.87 3.11
C THR A 56 -10.26 -2.90 2.12
N VAL A 57 -10.71 -2.45 0.94
CA VAL A 57 -11.09 -3.35 -0.17
C VAL A 57 -9.94 -4.32 -0.50
N ALA A 58 -8.70 -3.85 -0.52
CA ALA A 58 -7.52 -4.67 -0.80
C ALA A 58 -7.29 -5.76 0.26
N GLU A 59 -7.42 -5.42 1.55
CA GLU A 59 -7.31 -6.42 2.62
C GLU A 59 -8.41 -7.48 2.49
N LEU A 60 -9.66 -7.04 2.28
CA LEU A 60 -10.79 -7.94 2.10
C LEU A 60 -10.60 -8.84 0.87
N ALA A 61 -10.13 -8.29 -0.25
CA ALA A 61 -9.82 -9.02 -1.47
C ALA A 61 -8.77 -10.11 -1.24
N ALA A 62 -7.66 -9.77 -0.58
CA ALA A 62 -6.60 -10.72 -0.26
C ALA A 62 -7.09 -11.84 0.67
N ARG A 63 -7.85 -11.53 1.72
CA ARG A 63 -8.43 -12.53 2.64
C ARG A 63 -9.43 -13.45 1.95
N MET A 64 -10.16 -12.93 0.97
CA MET A 64 -11.20 -13.65 0.24
C MET A 64 -10.64 -14.48 -0.92
N GLY A 65 -9.40 -14.24 -1.34
CA GLY A 65 -8.81 -14.87 -2.52
C GLY A 65 -9.44 -14.41 -3.83
N HIS A 66 -9.90 -13.15 -3.89
CA HIS A 66 -10.55 -12.56 -5.07
C HIS A 66 -9.86 -11.26 -5.48
N SER A 67 -10.06 -10.82 -6.72
CA SER A 67 -9.47 -9.55 -7.17
C SER A 67 -10.16 -8.36 -6.48
N PRO A 68 -9.43 -7.24 -6.25
CA PRO A 68 -10.02 -6.03 -5.70
C PRO A 68 -11.20 -5.50 -6.53
N ALA A 69 -11.16 -5.68 -7.85
CA ALA A 69 -12.27 -5.32 -8.74
C ALA A 69 -13.57 -6.05 -8.38
N VAL A 70 -13.49 -7.37 -8.17
CA VAL A 70 -14.64 -8.20 -7.79
C VAL A 70 -15.13 -7.80 -6.41
N VAL A 71 -14.22 -7.68 -5.44
CA VAL A 71 -14.60 -7.31 -4.07
C VAL A 71 -15.17 -5.90 -3.98
N GLY A 72 -14.66 -4.94 -4.75
CA GLY A 72 -15.22 -3.59 -4.78
C GLY A 72 -16.64 -3.53 -5.33
N VAL A 73 -16.99 -4.36 -6.32
CA VAL A 73 -18.38 -4.50 -6.77
C VAL A 73 -19.25 -5.05 -5.65
N VAL A 74 -18.82 -6.14 -5.00
CA VAL A 74 -19.56 -6.75 -3.87
C VAL A 74 -19.77 -5.72 -2.76
N VAL A 75 -18.74 -4.96 -2.40
CA VAL A 75 -18.82 -3.91 -1.37
C VAL A 75 -19.78 -2.81 -1.77
N THR A 76 -19.78 -2.39 -3.03
CA THR A 76 -20.69 -1.35 -3.52
C THR A 76 -22.14 -1.79 -3.34
N GLU A 77 -22.47 -3.00 -3.78
CA GLU A 77 -23.82 -3.56 -3.67
C GLU A 77 -24.22 -3.80 -2.20
N LEU A 78 -23.30 -4.25 -1.35
CA LEU A 78 -23.53 -4.37 0.09
C LEU A 78 -23.76 -2.99 0.74
N ALA A 79 -23.10 -1.94 0.25
CA ALA A 79 -23.27 -0.57 0.73
C ALA A 79 -24.62 0.02 0.27
N ASP A 80 -25.02 -0.24 -0.97
CA ASP A 80 -26.34 0.14 -1.51
C ASP A 80 -27.48 -0.56 -0.76
N ALA A 81 -27.23 -1.75 -0.22
CA ALA A 81 -28.15 -2.48 0.67
C ALA A 81 -28.04 -2.07 2.16
N ASP A 82 -27.27 -1.03 2.50
CA ASP A 82 -26.99 -0.58 3.87
C ASP A 82 -26.39 -1.65 4.81
N LEU A 83 -25.76 -2.70 4.26
CA LEU A 83 -25.14 -3.79 5.04
C LEU A 83 -23.71 -3.45 5.46
N VAL A 84 -23.04 -2.57 4.72
CA VAL A 84 -21.71 -2.04 5.03
C VAL A 84 -21.65 -0.53 4.81
N ARG A 85 -20.68 0.14 5.43
CA ARG A 85 -20.48 1.60 5.31
C ARG A 85 -19.09 1.92 4.78
N VAL A 86 -18.98 2.94 3.92
CA VAL A 86 -17.71 3.50 3.44
C VAL A 86 -17.29 4.70 4.30
N VAL A 87 -16.10 4.65 4.89
CA VAL A 87 -15.58 5.70 5.81
C VAL A 87 -14.70 6.70 5.04
N ARG A 88 -14.92 8.03 5.21
CA ARG A 88 -14.14 9.10 4.55
C ARG A 88 -13.09 9.73 5.47
N ALA A 89 -12.03 10.29 4.87
CA ALA A 89 -10.80 10.70 5.56
C ALA A 89 -10.27 12.12 5.21
N PRO A 90 -9.72 12.90 6.18
CA PRO A 90 -8.98 14.15 5.96
C PRO A 90 -7.44 13.97 5.89
N ALA A 91 -6.68 15.07 5.82
CA ALA A 91 -5.26 15.16 5.38
C ALA A 91 -4.23 14.22 6.07
N TRP A 92 -3.33 13.64 5.25
CA TRP A 92 -2.58 12.41 5.55
C TRP A 92 -1.12 12.57 6.04
N ALA A 93 -0.38 13.57 5.54
CA ALA A 93 1.08 13.65 5.72
C ALA A 93 1.53 13.91 7.17
N GLU A 94 0.83 14.81 7.87
CA GLU A 94 1.19 15.16 9.25
C GLU A 94 0.98 13.99 10.22
N ARG A 95 -0.10 13.21 10.01
CA ARG A 95 -0.43 12.06 10.85
C ARG A 95 0.57 10.92 10.70
N LEU A 96 1.06 10.66 9.47
CA LEU A 96 2.07 9.64 9.24
C LEU A 96 3.40 10.00 9.91
N ARG A 97 3.82 11.27 9.83
CA ARG A 97 5.01 11.76 10.53
C ARG A 97 4.86 11.61 12.05
N VAL A 98 3.69 11.97 12.58
CA VAL A 98 3.34 11.80 13.99
C VAL A 98 3.46 10.35 14.39
N TRP A 99 2.82 9.40 13.69
CA TRP A 99 2.99 7.97 13.98
C TRP A 99 4.45 7.54 14.01
N ALA A 100 5.22 7.91 13.00
CA ALA A 100 6.61 7.50 12.90
C ALA A 100 7.49 8.07 14.02
N THR A 101 7.00 9.10 14.74
CA THR A 101 7.73 9.83 15.79
C THR A 101 7.11 9.73 17.19
N LEU A 102 5.89 9.20 17.38
CA LEU A 102 5.11 9.36 18.62
C LEU A 102 4.73 8.07 19.36
N THR A 103 4.48 8.29 20.65
CA THR A 103 4.16 7.33 21.73
C THR A 103 2.74 7.52 22.32
N ARG A 104 1.82 8.25 21.67
CA ARG A 104 0.46 8.49 22.22
C ARG A 104 -0.69 8.41 21.20
N PRO A 105 -1.91 7.99 21.63
CA PRO A 105 -3.08 7.84 20.76
C PRO A 105 -3.92 9.13 20.60
N VAL A 106 -4.63 9.27 19.46
CA VAL A 106 -5.51 10.39 19.06
C VAL A 106 -6.92 9.86 18.67
N PRO A 107 -8.06 10.56 18.90
CA PRO A 107 -9.42 10.06 18.65
C PRO A 107 -10.01 10.28 17.23
N VAL A 108 -11.17 9.66 16.97
CA VAL A 108 -11.58 8.92 15.75
C VAL A 108 -12.28 9.72 14.62
N ALA A 109 -11.64 9.72 13.45
CA ALA A 109 -12.21 9.49 12.11
C ALA A 109 -11.13 8.77 11.27
N VAL A 110 -11.34 7.49 10.94
CA VAL A 110 -10.26 6.62 10.42
C VAL A 110 -9.89 7.02 8.99
N SER A 111 -8.62 7.36 8.79
CA SER A 111 -8.02 7.65 7.49
C SER A 111 -7.20 6.47 7.01
N VAL A 112 -7.13 6.24 5.70
CA VAL A 112 -6.19 5.27 5.11
C VAL A 112 -5.18 5.99 4.28
N ILE A 113 -3.91 5.66 4.51
CA ILE A 113 -2.83 5.98 3.57
C ILE A 113 -2.45 4.74 2.78
N LYS A 114 -2.35 4.92 1.46
CA LYS A 114 -1.84 3.89 0.57
C LYS A 114 -0.35 4.12 0.34
N THR A 115 0.48 3.23 0.86
CA THR A 115 1.94 3.28 0.72
C THR A 115 2.40 2.17 -0.20
N LEU A 116 3.33 2.45 -1.10
CA LEU A 116 3.92 1.43 -1.97
C LEU A 116 5.30 1.04 -1.44
N ILE A 117 5.56 -0.27 -1.39
CA ILE A 117 6.90 -0.82 -1.17
C ILE A 117 7.30 -1.51 -2.47
N VAL A 118 8.26 -0.94 -3.17
CA VAL A 118 8.66 -1.39 -4.51
C VAL A 118 10.06 -1.98 -4.45
N SER A 119 10.26 -3.16 -5.01
CA SER A 119 11.59 -3.76 -5.16
C SER A 119 11.61 -4.65 -6.41
N THR A 120 12.80 -4.91 -6.94
CA THR A 120 13.03 -6.01 -7.87
C THR A 120 12.88 -7.38 -7.19
N ARG A 121 13.09 -7.43 -5.88
CA ARG A 121 13.14 -8.68 -5.10
C ARG A 121 11.95 -8.83 -4.16
N GLN A 122 11.35 -10.02 -4.17
CA GLN A 122 10.18 -10.35 -3.33
C GLN A 122 10.54 -10.41 -1.84
N ASP A 123 11.70 -10.93 -1.48
CA ASP A 123 12.17 -11.00 -0.09
C ASP A 123 12.23 -9.61 0.56
N HIS A 124 12.67 -8.59 -0.18
CA HIS A 124 12.69 -7.20 0.28
C HIS A 124 11.28 -6.65 0.53
N THR A 125 10.36 -6.79 -0.44
CA THR A 125 8.98 -6.31 -0.25
C THR A 125 8.29 -7.06 0.88
N HIS A 126 8.44 -8.38 0.93
CA HIS A 126 7.81 -9.23 1.94
C HIS A 126 8.32 -8.89 3.35
N SER A 127 9.64 -8.68 3.51
CA SER A 127 10.26 -8.34 4.80
C SER A 127 9.83 -6.95 5.26
N ALA A 128 9.86 -5.96 4.37
CA ALA A 128 9.40 -4.61 4.68
C ALA A 128 7.91 -4.60 5.08
N LEU A 129 7.05 -5.31 4.34
CA LEU A 129 5.64 -5.41 4.68
C LEU A 129 5.44 -6.08 6.04
N THR A 130 6.06 -7.26 6.27
CA THR A 130 6.00 -7.97 7.55
C THR A 130 6.43 -7.08 8.71
N ARG A 131 7.48 -6.27 8.49
CA ARG A 131 7.99 -5.36 9.51
C ARG A 131 7.00 -4.23 9.83
N LEU A 132 6.34 -3.69 8.82
CA LEU A 132 5.38 -2.60 8.96
C LEU A 132 4.06 -3.05 9.60
N SER A 133 3.58 -4.26 9.27
CA SER A 133 2.35 -4.83 9.88
C SER A 133 2.56 -5.53 11.20
N GLY A 134 3.76 -6.08 11.47
CA GLY A 134 3.99 -6.99 12.59
C GLY A 134 3.52 -8.43 12.32
N ASP A 135 2.68 -8.62 11.31
CA ASP A 135 2.21 -9.91 10.79
C ASP A 135 2.65 -10.11 9.33
N GLY A 136 2.67 -11.35 8.85
CA GLY A 136 3.00 -11.65 7.45
C GLY A 136 1.96 -11.07 6.46
N PRO A 137 2.40 -10.53 5.31
CA PRO A 137 1.49 -9.94 4.33
C PRO A 137 0.65 -11.00 3.61
N TRP A 138 -0.52 -10.57 3.13
CA TRP A 138 -1.39 -11.40 2.29
C TRP A 138 -1.04 -11.22 0.82
N CYS A 139 -0.98 -12.33 0.09
CA CYS A 139 -0.83 -12.27 -1.37
C CYS A 139 -2.15 -11.78 -2.00
N LEU A 140 -2.09 -10.66 -2.72
CA LEU A 140 -3.22 -10.13 -3.48
C LEU A 140 -3.21 -10.63 -4.93
N GLN A 141 -2.02 -10.77 -5.50
CA GLN A 141 -1.82 -11.23 -6.86
C GLN A 141 -0.50 -11.99 -6.96
N GLU A 142 -0.50 -13.15 -7.63
CA GLU A 142 0.68 -14.02 -7.73
C GLU A 142 1.65 -13.60 -8.85
N SER A 143 1.15 -13.04 -9.96
CA SER A 143 1.97 -12.65 -11.11
C SER A 143 1.38 -11.45 -11.87
N PRO A 144 2.05 -10.28 -11.90
CA PRO A 144 3.18 -9.92 -11.04
C PRO A 144 2.81 -10.00 -9.55
N ARG A 145 3.79 -10.31 -8.70
CA ARG A 145 3.58 -10.53 -7.27
C ARG A 145 3.26 -9.21 -6.57
N ILE A 146 2.05 -9.13 -6.02
CA ILE A 146 1.57 -8.00 -5.22
C ILE A 146 1.10 -8.55 -3.88
N GLU A 147 1.67 -8.00 -2.82
CA GLU A 147 1.35 -8.34 -1.45
C GLU A 147 0.72 -7.14 -0.74
N VAL A 148 -0.16 -7.41 0.21
CA VAL A 148 -0.89 -6.41 0.97
C VAL A 148 -0.59 -6.62 2.45
N ALA A 149 -0.22 -5.55 3.13
CA ALA A 149 -0.21 -5.49 4.58
C ALA A 149 -1.04 -4.30 5.04
N THR A 150 -1.77 -4.49 6.14
CA THR A 150 -2.44 -3.40 6.82
C THR A 150 -1.90 -3.27 8.23
N THR A 151 -1.79 -2.04 8.70
CA THR A 151 -1.36 -1.76 10.06
C THR A 151 -2.05 -0.52 10.58
N ARG A 152 -2.43 -0.54 11.86
CA ARG A 152 -2.97 0.63 12.52
C ARG A 152 -1.82 1.49 13.00
N LEU A 153 -1.70 2.68 12.42
CA LEU A 153 -0.66 3.64 12.78
C LEU A 153 -1.10 4.49 13.98
N ALA A 154 -2.34 4.97 13.96
CA ALA A 154 -2.97 5.70 15.06
C ALA A 154 -4.43 5.26 15.18
N PRO A 155 -5.16 5.60 16.26
CA PRO A 155 -6.56 5.16 16.40
C PRO A 155 -7.47 5.67 15.27
N ASP A 156 -7.03 6.68 14.51
CA ASP A 156 -7.73 7.28 13.38
C ASP A 156 -6.90 7.26 12.08
N LEU A 157 -5.86 6.44 12.00
CA LEU A 157 -5.02 6.29 10.81
C LEU A 157 -4.58 4.84 10.63
N ASP A 158 -5.03 4.23 9.55
CA ASP A 158 -4.55 2.94 9.07
C ASP A 158 -3.64 3.13 7.86
N MET A 159 -2.63 2.28 7.72
CA MET A 159 -1.83 2.17 6.51
C MET A 159 -2.22 0.91 5.75
N LEU A 160 -2.45 1.08 4.46
CA LEU A 160 -2.45 0.02 3.46
C LEU A 160 -1.10 0.07 2.74
N ALA A 161 -0.24 -0.91 2.99
CA ALA A 161 1.02 -1.06 2.29
C ALA A 161 0.87 -2.11 1.17
N LEU A 162 1.22 -1.72 -0.06
CA LEU A 162 1.29 -2.61 -1.21
C LEU A 162 2.74 -2.93 -1.55
N GLY A 163 3.14 -4.18 -1.36
CA GLY A 163 4.43 -4.70 -1.80
C GLY A 163 4.37 -5.10 -3.26
N ILE A 164 5.24 -4.54 -4.09
CA ILE A 164 5.29 -4.76 -5.53
C ILE A 164 6.69 -5.26 -5.87
N SER A 165 6.79 -6.54 -6.24
CA SER A 165 8.07 -7.17 -6.57
C SER A 165 8.14 -7.60 -8.03
N GLY A 166 9.27 -7.29 -8.69
CA GLY A 166 9.57 -7.75 -10.05
C GLY A 166 8.65 -7.16 -11.13
N LEU A 167 8.02 -6.01 -10.86
CA LEU A 167 7.15 -5.33 -11.81
C LEU A 167 7.98 -4.50 -12.79
N GLY A 168 8.12 -4.98 -14.03
CA GLY A 168 8.83 -4.22 -15.07
C GLY A 168 8.17 -2.87 -15.37
N GLY A 169 8.95 -1.89 -15.87
CA GLY A 169 8.49 -0.52 -16.09
C GLY A 169 7.29 -0.40 -17.05
N ALA A 170 7.16 -1.29 -18.03
CA ALA A 170 6.06 -1.26 -19.01
C ALA A 170 4.75 -1.92 -18.52
N SER A 171 4.69 -2.37 -17.26
CA SER A 171 3.51 -3.10 -16.79
C SER A 171 2.28 -2.19 -16.63
N PRO A 172 1.11 -2.54 -17.18
CA PRO A 172 -0.11 -1.74 -17.05
C PRO A 172 -0.63 -1.67 -15.61
N VAL A 173 -0.18 -2.59 -14.75
CA VAL A 173 -0.53 -2.66 -13.32
C VAL A 173 -0.11 -1.40 -12.56
N TRP A 174 0.95 -0.71 -13.02
CA TRP A 174 1.44 0.52 -12.40
C TRP A 174 0.36 1.58 -12.22
N TRP A 175 -0.54 1.72 -13.20
CA TRP A 175 -1.63 2.71 -13.12
C TRP A 175 -2.56 2.47 -11.93
N ASP A 176 -2.83 1.21 -11.61
CA ASP A 176 -3.76 0.82 -10.55
C ASP A 176 -3.09 0.95 -9.18
N VAL A 177 -1.83 0.52 -9.07
CA VAL A 177 -1.08 0.60 -7.82
C VAL A 177 -0.64 2.02 -7.48
N CYS A 178 -0.33 2.88 -8.45
CA CYS A 178 0.06 4.27 -8.17
C CYS A 178 -1.12 5.18 -7.82
N ARG A 179 -2.34 4.84 -8.23
CA ARG A 179 -3.51 5.69 -7.98
C ARG A 179 -3.70 5.95 -6.49
N GLU A 180 -3.78 7.23 -6.12
CA GLU A 180 -4.00 7.70 -4.74
C GLU A 180 -2.94 7.17 -3.75
N ALA A 181 -1.77 6.75 -4.24
CA ALA A 181 -0.65 6.43 -3.39
C ALA A 181 -0.15 7.70 -2.70
N PHE A 182 -0.06 7.65 -1.38
CA PHE A 182 0.56 8.69 -0.57
C PHE A 182 2.03 8.87 -0.93
N GLY A 183 2.72 7.76 -1.18
CA GLY A 183 4.09 7.72 -1.65
C GLY A 183 4.63 6.29 -1.71
N ALA A 184 5.89 6.17 -2.12
CA ALA A 184 6.56 4.90 -2.31
C ALA A 184 7.93 4.86 -1.63
N VAL A 185 8.21 3.74 -0.96
CA VAL A 185 9.56 3.33 -0.59
C VAL A 185 10.06 2.39 -1.68
N VAL A 186 11.09 2.82 -2.40
CA VAL A 186 11.73 2.01 -3.44
C VAL A 186 12.99 1.40 -2.85
N VAL A 187 12.98 0.09 -2.66
CA VAL A 187 14.10 -0.68 -2.11
C VAL A 187 15.00 -1.16 -3.24
N SER A 188 16.29 -0.98 -3.09
CA SER A 188 17.31 -1.36 -4.07
C SER A 188 18.56 -1.91 -3.38
N GLN A 189 19.32 -2.76 -4.05
CA GLN A 189 20.69 -3.10 -3.65
C GLN A 189 21.71 -2.26 -4.44
N ASP A 190 22.89 -2.04 -3.86
CA ASP A 190 24.00 -1.38 -4.55
C ASP A 190 24.70 -2.32 -5.55
N SER A 191 23.95 -2.78 -6.54
CA SER A 191 24.51 -3.50 -7.69
C SER A 191 24.03 -2.83 -8.98
N GLY A 192 24.91 -2.78 -9.99
CA GLY A 192 24.61 -2.04 -11.22
C GLY A 192 23.34 -2.50 -11.95
N TRP A 193 23.01 -3.79 -11.89
CA TRP A 193 21.77 -4.33 -12.48
C TRP A 193 20.53 -3.96 -11.66
N GLU A 194 20.61 -4.03 -10.33
CA GLU A 194 19.51 -3.65 -9.42
C GLU A 194 19.18 -2.17 -9.57
N LEU A 195 20.20 -1.32 -9.62
CA LEU A 195 20.02 0.12 -9.81
C LEU A 195 19.35 0.42 -11.16
N ALA A 196 19.72 -0.28 -12.24
CA ALA A 196 19.09 -0.12 -13.55
C ALA A 196 17.59 -0.50 -13.53
N ALA A 197 17.25 -1.66 -12.96
CA ALA A 197 15.87 -2.10 -12.84
C ALA A 197 15.05 -1.21 -11.88
N THR A 198 15.67 -0.74 -10.80
CA THR A 198 15.08 0.23 -9.86
C THR A 198 14.74 1.55 -10.55
N ARG A 199 15.62 2.00 -11.46
CA ARG A 199 15.41 3.21 -12.25
C ARG A 199 14.15 3.15 -13.11
N GLU A 200 13.83 1.99 -13.69
CA GLU A 200 12.59 1.81 -14.46
C GLU A 200 11.35 2.05 -13.59
N SER A 201 11.29 1.42 -12.40
CA SER A 201 10.20 1.61 -11.44
C SER A 201 10.10 3.07 -10.98
N LEU A 202 11.23 3.74 -10.75
CA LEU A 202 11.27 5.15 -10.38
C LEU A 202 10.72 6.08 -11.45
N LEU A 203 10.97 5.80 -12.74
CA LEU A 203 10.42 6.59 -13.84
C LEU A 203 8.89 6.51 -13.83
N VAL A 204 8.33 5.31 -13.69
CA VAL A 204 6.88 5.11 -13.66
C VAL A 204 6.23 5.79 -12.45
N LEU A 205 6.84 5.67 -11.26
CA LEU A 205 6.35 6.35 -10.05
C LEU A 205 6.35 7.88 -10.21
N ARG A 206 7.40 8.44 -10.83
CA ARG A 206 7.49 9.89 -11.12
C ARG A 206 6.45 10.34 -12.12
N GLU A 207 6.25 9.59 -13.20
CA GLU A 207 5.22 9.88 -14.21
C GLU A 207 3.81 9.84 -13.59
N ALA A 208 3.58 8.94 -12.65
CA ALA A 208 2.34 8.87 -11.88
C ALA A 208 2.21 9.94 -10.78
N GLY A 209 3.22 10.80 -10.59
CA GLY A 209 3.23 11.84 -9.56
C GLY A 209 3.34 11.32 -8.13
N VAL A 210 3.77 10.08 -7.94
CA VAL A 210 3.90 9.46 -6.61
C VAL A 210 5.18 9.96 -5.94
N PRO A 211 5.11 10.55 -4.72
CA PRO A 211 6.29 10.90 -3.95
C PRO A 211 7.13 9.68 -3.61
N VAL A 212 8.46 9.77 -3.74
CA VAL A 212 9.36 8.62 -3.56
C VAL A 212 10.47 8.91 -2.55
N VAL A 213 10.83 7.87 -1.81
CA VAL A 213 12.09 7.72 -1.06
C VAL A 213 12.78 6.45 -1.54
N VAL A 214 14.10 6.49 -1.68
CA VAL A 214 14.88 5.31 -2.04
C VAL A 214 15.55 4.76 -0.79
N LEU A 215 15.31 3.49 -0.49
CA LEU A 215 16.04 2.72 0.53
C LEU A 215 17.06 1.84 -0.19
N VAL A 216 18.33 2.06 0.09
CA VAL A 216 19.43 1.21 -0.36
C VAL A 216 19.75 0.24 0.74
N GLN A 217 19.60 -1.06 0.45
CA GLN A 217 19.91 -2.12 1.40
C GLN A 217 21.39 -2.03 1.78
N GLU A 218 21.66 -1.93 3.08
CA GLU A 218 23.01 -2.01 3.61
C GLU A 218 23.57 -3.43 3.36
N THR A 219 24.77 -3.49 2.79
CA THR A 219 25.52 -4.72 2.54
C THR A 219 26.88 -4.63 3.23
N ASP A 220 27.46 -5.76 3.62
CA ASP A 220 28.79 -5.81 4.24
C ASP A 220 29.93 -5.30 3.31
N GLU A 221 29.63 -5.09 2.03
CA GLU A 221 30.56 -4.66 0.99
C GLU A 221 30.73 -3.12 0.94
N GLY A 222 31.30 -2.55 2.01
CA GLY A 222 31.77 -1.15 2.02
C GLY A 222 30.68 -0.07 2.11
N GLU A 223 31.10 1.17 2.38
CA GLU A 223 30.18 2.30 2.48
C GLU A 223 29.68 2.74 1.10
N VAL A 224 28.36 2.65 0.90
CA VAL A 224 27.69 3.17 -0.30
C VAL A 224 27.48 4.68 -0.17
N GLY A 225 28.00 5.47 -1.09
CA GLY A 225 27.75 6.91 -1.11
C GLY A 225 26.36 7.25 -1.65
N THR A 226 25.54 7.99 -0.89
CA THR A 226 24.20 8.41 -1.34
C THR A 226 24.24 9.24 -2.64
N ASP A 227 25.31 10.01 -2.88
CA ASP A 227 25.51 10.75 -4.13
C ASP A 227 25.71 9.84 -5.35
N VAL A 228 26.38 8.70 -5.18
CA VAL A 228 26.59 7.71 -6.25
C VAL A 228 25.25 7.09 -6.63
N VAL A 229 24.47 6.67 -5.63
CA VAL A 229 23.12 6.13 -5.83
C VAL A 229 22.22 7.15 -6.55
N ARG A 230 22.26 8.41 -6.12
CA ARG A 230 21.51 9.50 -6.78
C ARG A 230 21.89 9.63 -8.25
N ALA A 231 23.19 9.62 -8.56
CA ALA A 231 23.67 9.73 -9.93
C ALA A 231 23.21 8.53 -10.79
N CYS A 232 23.36 7.31 -10.29
CA CYS A 232 22.97 6.08 -10.98
C CYS A 232 21.46 6.03 -11.28
N LEU A 233 20.64 6.43 -10.31
CA LEU A 233 19.18 6.41 -10.40
C LEU A 233 18.59 7.69 -11.02
N GLY A 234 19.42 8.68 -11.37
CA GLY A 234 18.96 9.97 -11.90
C GLY A 234 18.02 10.69 -10.93
N LEU A 235 18.35 10.69 -9.63
CA LEU A 235 17.57 11.35 -8.59
C LEU A 235 17.95 12.82 -8.45
N SER A 236 16.94 13.68 -8.26
CA SER A 236 17.19 15.05 -7.80
C SER A 236 17.62 15.05 -6.33
N GLN A 237 18.29 16.12 -5.89
CA GLN A 237 18.69 16.31 -4.49
C GLN A 237 17.50 16.35 -3.50
N ARG A 238 16.27 16.49 -3.99
CA ARG A 238 15.06 16.53 -3.15
C ARG A 238 14.49 15.15 -2.81
N VAL A 239 14.84 14.12 -3.56
CA VAL A 239 14.39 12.75 -3.29
C VAL A 239 15.23 12.20 -2.13
N PRO A 240 14.67 11.79 -0.99
CA PRO A 240 15.48 11.22 0.08
C PRO A 240 16.07 9.87 -0.36
N VAL A 241 17.32 9.61 0.05
CA VAL A 241 18.02 8.35 -0.15
C VAL A 241 18.52 7.92 1.22
N VAL A 242 18.03 6.78 1.68
CA VAL A 242 18.33 6.19 2.98
C VAL A 242 19.14 4.93 2.75
N ILE A 243 20.20 4.74 3.53
CA ILE A 243 20.95 3.48 3.57
C ILE A 243 20.53 2.77 4.85
N GLY A 244 20.14 1.51 4.75
CA GLY A 244 19.77 0.74 5.93
C GLY A 244 19.22 -0.64 5.61
N ASP A 245 18.98 -1.41 6.67
CA ASP A 245 18.50 -2.78 6.57
C ASP A 245 16.96 -2.86 6.43
N VAL A 246 16.49 -3.39 5.31
CA VAL A 246 15.07 -3.66 5.01
C VAL A 246 14.47 -4.71 5.96
N HIS A 247 15.29 -5.63 6.48
CA HIS A 247 14.86 -6.62 7.47
C HIS A 247 14.79 -6.01 8.89
N GLY A 248 15.47 -4.87 9.10
CA GLY A 248 15.54 -4.12 10.35
C GLY A 248 14.51 -2.99 10.44
N ARG A 249 14.99 -1.74 10.44
CA ARG A 249 14.15 -0.53 10.54
C ARG A 249 14.16 0.34 9.28
N GLY A 250 14.89 -0.06 8.23
CA GLY A 250 15.13 0.77 7.05
C GLY A 250 13.85 1.24 6.35
N ALA A 251 12.82 0.39 6.26
CA ALA A 251 11.53 0.78 5.67
C ALA A 251 10.81 1.86 6.49
N CYS A 252 10.86 1.80 7.82
CA CYS A 252 10.27 2.82 8.69
C CYS A 252 11.04 4.13 8.60
N GLU A 253 12.37 4.07 8.55
CA GLU A 253 13.26 5.23 8.40
C GLU A 253 13.04 5.94 7.06
N ALA A 254 12.95 5.17 5.97
CA ALA A 254 12.58 5.70 4.66
C ALA A 254 11.22 6.42 4.69
N LEU A 255 10.20 5.86 5.36
CA LEU A 255 8.90 6.52 5.49
C LEU A 255 8.96 7.83 6.29
N MET A 256 9.80 7.92 7.33
CA MET A 256 10.03 9.18 8.06
C MET A 256 10.62 10.26 7.15
N ASP A 257 11.59 9.90 6.33
CA ASP A 257 12.24 10.81 5.40
C ASP A 257 11.27 11.26 4.29
N LEU A 258 10.45 10.35 3.79
CA LEU A 258 9.37 10.67 2.85
C LEU A 258 8.40 11.69 3.45
N CYS A 259 7.95 11.47 4.69
CA CYS A 259 7.08 12.42 5.39
C CYS A 259 7.73 13.78 5.55
N SER A 260 9.00 13.82 5.96
CA SER A 260 9.75 15.05 6.18
C SER A 260 9.92 15.85 4.88
N ALA A 261 10.19 15.17 3.77
CA ALA A 261 10.27 15.77 2.45
C ALA A 261 8.92 16.37 2.00
N LEU A 262 7.83 15.64 2.23
CA LEU A 262 6.47 16.10 1.88
C LEU A 262 6.05 17.33 2.70
N MET A 263 6.33 17.33 4.00
CA MET A 263 6.01 18.46 4.88
C MET A 263 6.85 19.71 4.57
N SER A 264 8.12 19.52 4.17
CA SER A 264 9.02 20.63 3.82
C SER A 264 8.76 21.17 2.41
N GLY A 265 8.13 20.38 1.53
CA GLY A 265 7.81 20.75 0.15
C GLY A 265 6.50 21.52 -0.05
N GLY A 266 5.63 21.60 0.97
CA GLY A 266 4.29 22.20 0.91
C GLY A 266 4.22 23.74 0.89
N GLY A 267 5.35 24.43 0.76
CA GLY A 267 5.42 25.89 0.64
C GLY A 267 5.52 26.40 -0.80
N ARG A 268 4.64 25.93 -1.70
CA ARG A 268 4.55 26.44 -3.07
C ARG A 268 3.12 26.84 -3.43
#